data_AF-A0A832T126-F1
#
_entry.id   AF-A0A832T126-F1
#
_cell.length_a   1.000
_cell.length_b   1.000
_cell.length_c   1.000
_cell.angle_alpha   90.00
_cell.angle_beta   90.00
_cell.angle_gamma   90.00
#
_symmetry.space_group_name_H-M   'P 1'
#
loop_
_entity.id
_entity.type
_entity.pdbx_description
1 polymer ?
#
loop_
_entity_poly.entity_id
_entity_poly.type
_entity_poly.pdbx_seq_one_letter_code
_entity_poly.pdbx_strand_id
1 'polypeptide(L)'
;MSKYKPLLEAVKVKGDNIFSSRSEIIGILAFKLGAMSVSEAKELIKEGIEEGIIEESEEGLIVKVNLIEEEEKKRDIFGEIVEYLAKELNLTELEVMEEIKRLEERYGNLDKKLLAYLYGLEKGLDMSKFKEELENGGNYYAED
;
A
#
# COMPACT_ATOMS: atom_id res chain seq x y z
N MET A 1 5.20 0.99 5.68
CA MET A 1 4.23 -0.11 5.90
C MET A 1 2.82 0.41 5.66
N SER A 2 1.92 -0.37 5.05
CA SER A 2 0.52 0.06 4.87
C SER A 2 -0.09 0.35 6.25
N LYS A 3 -0.90 1.42 6.35
CA LYS A 3 -1.62 1.72 7.61
C LYS A 3 -2.57 0.59 8.00
N TYR A 4 -2.97 -0.24 7.03
CA TYR A 4 -3.86 -1.39 7.20
C TYR A 4 -3.13 -2.70 7.49
N LYS A 5 -1.80 -2.72 7.56
CA LYS A 5 -1.04 -3.91 7.98
C LYS A 5 -1.54 -4.54 9.29
N PRO A 6 -1.99 -3.77 10.31
CA PRO A 6 -2.60 -4.35 11.51
C PRO A 6 -3.86 -5.19 11.22
N LEU A 7 -4.63 -4.88 10.17
CA LEU A 7 -5.77 -5.71 9.76
C LEU A 7 -5.32 -7.06 9.20
N LEU A 8 -4.22 -7.12 8.44
CA LEU A 8 -3.64 -8.39 7.99
C LEU A 8 -3.24 -9.28 9.17
N GLU A 9 -2.61 -8.69 10.18
CA GLU A 9 -2.26 -9.42 11.40
C GLU A 9 -3.51 -9.86 12.18
N ALA A 10 -4.56 -9.04 12.20
CA ALA A 10 -5.84 -9.43 12.81
C ALA A 10 -6.48 -10.62 12.08
N VAL A 11 -6.46 -10.64 10.75
CA VAL A 11 -6.92 -11.77 9.93
C VAL A 11 -6.13 -13.04 10.25
N LYS A 12 -4.79 -12.96 10.32
CA LYS A 12 -3.94 -14.12 10.69
C LYS A 12 -4.25 -14.65 12.08
N VAL A 13 -4.44 -13.75 13.05
CA VAL A 13 -4.73 -14.10 14.44
C VAL A 13 -6.13 -14.67 14.63
N LYS A 14 -7.08 -14.28 13.79
CA LYS A 14 -8.42 -14.85 13.73
C LYS A 14 -8.44 -16.19 12.98
N GLY A 15 -7.68 -16.28 11.89
CA GLY A 15 -7.69 -17.39 10.93
C GLY A 15 -8.72 -17.23 9.80
N ASP A 16 -9.36 -16.06 9.68
CA ASP A 16 -10.43 -15.76 8.72
C ASP A 16 -10.48 -14.23 8.47
N ASN A 17 -10.90 -13.83 7.26
CA ASN A 17 -10.96 -12.43 6.84
C ASN A 17 -12.33 -11.77 7.03
N ILE A 18 -13.35 -12.51 7.46
CA ILE A 18 -14.68 -11.97 7.78
C ILE A 18 -14.78 -11.77 9.29
N PHE A 19 -15.19 -10.60 9.77
CA PHE A 19 -15.39 -10.30 11.19
C PHE A 19 -16.87 -10.07 11.49
N SER A 20 -17.40 -10.74 12.52
CA SER A 20 -18.81 -10.65 12.93
C SER A 20 -19.23 -9.23 13.31
N SER A 21 -18.30 -8.38 13.76
CA SER A 21 -18.59 -7.00 14.15
C SER A 21 -17.33 -6.13 14.23
N ARG A 22 -17.52 -4.81 14.23
CA ARG A 22 -16.44 -3.84 14.47
C ARG A 22 -15.75 -4.08 15.82
N SER A 23 -16.52 -4.50 16.83
CA SER A 23 -16.00 -4.81 18.16
C SER A 23 -15.03 -5.99 18.15
N GLU A 24 -15.22 -6.97 17.26
CA GLU A 24 -14.29 -8.10 17.12
C GLU A 24 -12.94 -7.63 16.59
N ILE A 25 -12.94 -6.82 15.52
CA ILE A 25 -11.71 -6.23 14.95
C ILE A 25 -10.99 -5.39 16.02
N ILE A 26 -11.71 -4.48 16.70
CA ILE A 26 -11.16 -3.66 17.79
C ILE A 26 -10.58 -4.53 18.89
N GLY A 27 -11.28 -5.61 19.26
CA GLY A 27 -10.86 -6.54 20.31
C GLY A 27 -9.51 -7.18 19.99
N ILE A 28 -9.34 -7.61 18.74
CA ILE A 28 -8.09 -8.21 18.27
C ILE A 28 -6.98 -7.17 18.18
N LEU A 29 -7.22 -6.02 17.54
CA LEU A 29 -6.22 -4.97 17.34
C LEU A 29 -5.71 -4.38 18.66
N ALA A 30 -6.62 -4.04 19.58
CA ALA A 30 -6.27 -3.31 20.79
C ALA A 30 -5.80 -4.22 21.93
N PHE A 31 -6.40 -5.41 22.08
CA PHE A 31 -6.12 -6.26 23.24
C PHE A 31 -5.33 -7.52 22.92
N LYS A 32 -5.61 -8.20 21.80
CA LYS A 32 -4.91 -9.45 21.45
C LYS A 32 -3.54 -9.18 20.84
N LEU A 33 -3.46 -8.19 19.94
CA LEU A 33 -2.22 -7.78 19.28
C LEU A 33 -1.50 -6.65 20.03
N GLY A 34 -2.23 -5.81 20.77
CA GLY A 34 -1.66 -4.61 21.40
C GLY A 34 -1.09 -3.62 20.39
N ALA A 35 -1.62 -3.62 19.15
CA ALA A 35 -1.07 -2.85 18.04
C ALA A 35 -1.44 -1.35 18.10
N MET A 36 -2.54 -1.02 18.76
CA MET A 36 -3.06 0.35 18.86
C MET A 36 -4.11 0.48 19.97
N SER A 37 -4.51 1.71 20.29
CA SER A 37 -5.62 2.01 21.19
C SER A 37 -6.99 1.70 20.55
N VAL A 38 -8.03 1.62 21.38
CA VAL A 38 -9.42 1.45 20.93
C VAL A 38 -9.87 2.59 20.00
N SER A 39 -9.44 3.82 20.28
CA SER A 39 -9.75 4.98 19.44
C SER A 39 -9.10 4.88 18.06
N GLU A 40 -7.82 4.50 18.00
CA GLU A 40 -7.10 4.32 16.74
C GLU A 40 -7.69 3.18 15.92
N ALA A 41 -8.07 2.06 16.57
CA ALA A 41 -8.75 0.96 15.89
C ALA A 41 -10.10 1.37 15.29
N LYS A 42 -10.86 2.23 15.98
CA LYS A 42 -12.13 2.75 15.44
C LYS A 42 -11.92 3.62 14.22
N GLU A 43 -10.91 4.49 14.23
CA GLU A 43 -10.60 5.33 13.07
C GLU A 43 -10.10 4.49 11.90
N LEU A 44 -9.20 3.53 12.15
CA LEU A 44 -8.71 2.61 11.12
C LEU A 44 -9.85 1.86 10.42
N ILE A 45 -10.83 1.36 11.19
CA ILE A 45 -11.99 0.66 10.62
C ILE A 45 -12.84 1.62 9.78
N LYS A 46 -13.08 2.83 10.28
CA LYS A 46 -13.87 3.84 9.56
C LYS A 46 -13.22 4.20 8.23
N GLU A 47 -11.93 4.56 8.25
CA GLU A 47 -11.15 4.83 7.04
C GLU A 47 -11.11 3.60 6.12
N GLY A 48 -10.94 2.40 6.68
CA GLY A 48 -10.94 1.16 5.90
C GLY A 48 -12.25 0.90 5.16
N ILE A 49 -13.40 1.26 5.74
CA ILE A 49 -14.70 1.18 5.07
C ILE A 49 -14.81 2.25 3.97
N GLU A 50 -14.41 3.48 4.27
CA GLU A 50 -14.43 4.59 3.31
C GLU A 50 -13.53 4.32 2.09
N GLU A 51 -12.38 3.68 2.29
CA GLU A 51 -11.40 3.34 1.26
C GLU A 51 -11.65 1.97 0.59
N GLY A 52 -12.69 1.24 0.99
CA GLY A 52 -13.04 -0.07 0.41
C GLY A 52 -12.13 -1.24 0.81
N ILE A 53 -11.24 -1.03 1.80
CA ILE A 53 -10.41 -2.07 2.41
C ILE A 53 -11.25 -3.01 3.30
N ILE A 54 -12.34 -2.49 3.86
CA ILE A 54 -13.32 -3.24 4.63
C ILE A 54 -14.67 -3.11 3.95
N GLU A 55 -15.29 -4.22 3.61
CA GLU A 55 -16.65 -4.27 3.06
C GLU A 55 -17.64 -4.71 4.15
N GLU A 56 -18.76 -4.00 4.28
CA GLU A 56 -19.86 -4.40 5.15
C GLU A 56 -20.83 -5.33 4.40
N SER A 57 -21.07 -6.53 4.94
CA SER A 57 -21.94 -7.56 4.39
C SER A 57 -22.87 -8.15 5.46
N GLU A 58 -23.84 -8.98 5.05
CA GLU A 58 -24.71 -9.71 5.99
C GLU A 58 -23.93 -10.67 6.90
N GLU A 59 -22.79 -11.19 6.44
CA GLU A 59 -21.92 -12.10 7.18
C GLU A 59 -20.97 -11.36 8.15
N GLY A 60 -20.89 -10.03 8.03
CA GLY A 60 -20.03 -9.17 8.84
C GLY A 60 -19.14 -8.24 8.00
N LEU A 61 -18.03 -7.81 8.58
CA LEU A 61 -17.02 -6.95 7.95
C LEU A 61 -15.93 -7.79 7.29
N ILE A 62 -15.86 -7.73 5.96
CA ILE A 62 -14.89 -8.48 5.15
C ILE A 62 -13.66 -7.61 4.93
N VAL A 63 -12.50 -8.04 5.44
CA VAL A 63 -11.21 -7.40 5.15
C VAL A 63 -10.71 -7.88 3.79
N LYS A 64 -10.47 -6.92 2.87
CA LYS A 64 -9.92 -7.17 1.53
C LYS A 64 -8.40 -7.34 1.59
N VAL A 65 -7.96 -8.49 2.09
CA VAL A 65 -6.54 -8.88 2.23
C VAL A 65 -5.73 -8.57 0.98
N ASN A 66 -6.24 -8.97 -0.19
CA ASN A 66 -5.57 -8.78 -1.48
C ASN A 66 -5.23 -7.30 -1.75
N LEU A 67 -6.14 -6.37 -1.42
CA LEU A 67 -5.91 -4.94 -1.64
C LEU A 67 -4.80 -4.38 -0.74
N ILE A 68 -4.74 -4.86 0.51
CA ILE A 68 -3.70 -4.44 1.46
C ILE A 68 -2.34 -5.02 1.01
N GLU A 69 -2.30 -6.29 0.61
CA GLU A 69 -1.08 -6.94 0.12
C GLU A 69 -0.58 -6.33 -1.20
N GLU A 70 -1.49 -5.97 -2.11
CA GLU A 70 -1.15 -5.23 -3.31
C GLU A 70 -0.56 -3.86 -2.98
N GLU A 71 -1.11 -3.13 -2.00
CA GLU A 71 -0.54 -1.86 -1.56
C GLU A 71 0.87 -2.03 -0.96
N GLU A 72 1.09 -3.10 -0.18
CA GLU A 72 2.42 -3.41 0.37
C GLU A 72 3.42 -3.78 -0.72
N LYS A 73 3.07 -4.68 -1.63
CA LYS A 73 3.90 -5.00 -2.81
C LYS A 73 4.14 -3.77 -3.67
N LYS A 74 3.13 -2.91 -3.83
CA LYS A 74 3.27 -1.68 -4.60
C LYS A 74 4.31 -0.75 -3.94
N ARG A 75 4.31 -0.62 -2.62
CA ARG A 75 5.31 0.18 -1.89
C ARG A 75 6.70 -0.44 -1.92
N ASP A 76 6.81 -1.76 -1.97
CA ASP A 76 8.09 -2.45 -2.09
C ASP A 76 8.79 -2.08 -3.42
N ILE A 77 8.09 -2.20 -4.54
CA ILE A 77 8.58 -1.80 -5.87
C ILE A 77 8.97 -0.31 -5.90
N PHE A 78 8.18 0.55 -5.26
CA PHE A 78 8.54 1.96 -5.15
C PHE A 78 9.86 2.15 -4.41
N GLY A 79 10.06 1.43 -3.30
CA GLY A 79 11.31 1.42 -2.54
C GLY A 79 12.48 0.94 -3.39
N GLU A 80 12.31 -0.15 -4.14
CA GLU A 80 13.35 -0.68 -5.04
C GLU A 80 13.75 0.33 -6.13
N ILE A 81 12.77 1.03 -6.71
CA ILE A 81 13.03 2.10 -7.68
C ILE A 81 13.82 3.24 -7.01
N VAL A 82 13.41 3.68 -5.82
CA VAL A 82 14.09 4.76 -5.08
C VAL A 82 15.53 4.37 -4.72
N GLU A 83 15.76 3.17 -4.23
CA GLU A 83 17.10 2.66 -3.90
C GLU A 83 17.99 2.61 -5.16
N TYR A 84 17.46 2.12 -6.27
CA TYR A 84 18.17 2.12 -7.54
C TYR A 84 18.54 3.52 -8.01
N LEU A 85 17.59 4.45 -8.01
CA LEU A 85 17.82 5.84 -8.39
C LEU A 85 18.87 6.50 -7.51
N ALA A 86 18.79 6.29 -6.19
CA ALA A 86 19.74 6.84 -5.23
C ALA A 86 21.16 6.36 -5.55
N LYS A 87 21.32 5.06 -5.79
CA LYS A 87 22.59 4.45 -6.15
C LYS A 87 23.14 4.96 -7.48
N GLU A 88 22.35 4.95 -8.55
CA GLU A 88 22.81 5.32 -9.90
C GLU A 88 23.09 6.83 -10.04
N LEU A 89 22.36 7.66 -9.30
CA LEU A 89 22.54 9.12 -9.31
C LEU A 89 23.51 9.63 -8.25
N ASN A 90 24.03 8.74 -7.40
CA ASN A 90 24.84 9.08 -6.23
C ASN A 90 24.16 10.13 -5.34
N LEU A 91 22.87 9.90 -5.11
CA LEU A 91 21.99 10.66 -4.22
C LEU A 91 21.59 9.79 -3.03
N THR A 92 21.08 10.42 -1.98
CA THR A 92 20.37 9.71 -0.93
C THR A 92 18.93 9.38 -1.36
N GLU A 93 18.34 8.34 -0.77
CA GLU A 93 16.92 8.02 -0.99
C GLU A 93 16.01 9.20 -0.63
N LEU A 94 16.37 10.00 0.38
CA LEU A 94 15.63 11.19 0.77
C LEU A 94 15.64 12.26 -0.34
N GLU A 95 16.79 12.51 -0.95
CA GLU A 95 16.90 13.46 -2.07
C GLU A 95 16.08 13.00 -3.29
N VAL A 96 16.11 11.69 -3.59
CA VAL A 96 15.27 11.11 -4.66
C VAL A 96 13.79 11.31 -4.34
N MET A 97 13.37 11.07 -3.10
CA MET A 97 11.99 11.27 -2.65
C MET A 97 11.55 12.73 -2.76
N GLU A 98 12.42 13.69 -2.45
CA GLU A 98 12.15 15.12 -2.62
C GLU A 98 11.95 15.49 -4.09
N GLU A 99 12.77 14.95 -5.00
CA GLU A 99 12.63 15.19 -6.43
C GLU A 99 11.34 14.58 -7.01
N ILE A 100 10.95 13.38 -6.56
CA ILE A 100 9.67 12.76 -6.92
C ILE A 100 8.50 13.62 -6.45
N LYS A 101 8.59 14.20 -5.25
CA LYS A 101 7.54 15.12 -4.74
C LYS A 101 7.45 16.39 -5.58
N ARG A 102 8.57 16.96 -6.05
CA ARG A 102 8.56 18.09 -6.99
C ARG A 102 7.96 17.72 -8.35
N LEU A 103 8.06 16.46 -8.77
CA LEU A 103 7.37 15.96 -9.96
C LEU A 103 5.86 15.83 -9.72
N GLU A 104 5.44 15.33 -8.56
CA GLU A 104 4.02 15.25 -8.16
C GLU A 104 3.35 16.64 -8.21
N GLU A 105 4.02 17.67 -7.74
CA GLU A 105 3.53 19.07 -7.80
C GLU A 105 3.38 19.60 -9.24
N ARG A 106 4.16 19.08 -10.21
CA ARG A 106 4.12 19.48 -11.62
C ARG A 106 3.11 18.69 -12.44
N TYR A 107 2.98 17.39 -12.17
CA TYR A 107 2.18 16.46 -12.96
C TYR A 107 0.81 16.13 -12.31
N GLY A 108 0.56 16.58 -11.08
CA GLY A 108 -0.67 16.32 -10.35
C GLY A 108 -0.67 14.94 -9.68
N ASN A 109 -1.85 14.37 -9.46
CA ASN A 109 -2.07 13.13 -8.70
C ASN A 109 -1.68 11.87 -9.49
N LEU A 110 -0.44 11.83 -9.98
CA LEU A 110 0.14 10.68 -10.67
C LEU A 110 0.69 9.67 -9.65
N ASP A 111 0.63 8.38 -9.98
CA ASP A 111 1.17 7.33 -9.13
C ASP A 111 2.68 7.56 -8.86
N LYS A 112 3.09 7.42 -7.59
CA LYS A 112 4.47 7.72 -7.16
C LYS A 112 5.51 6.85 -7.83
N LYS A 113 5.19 5.61 -8.19
CA LYS A 113 6.12 4.75 -8.91
C LYS A 113 6.30 5.23 -10.34
N LEU A 114 5.22 5.67 -10.97
CA LEU A 114 5.29 6.23 -12.30
C LEU A 114 6.12 7.52 -12.28
N LEU A 115 5.96 8.37 -11.26
CA LEU A 115 6.80 9.55 -11.07
C LEU A 115 8.27 9.18 -10.87
N ALA A 116 8.58 8.18 -10.05
CA ALA A 116 9.95 7.70 -9.84
C ALA A 116 10.56 7.09 -11.12
N TYR A 117 9.77 6.31 -11.85
CA TYR A 117 10.15 5.73 -13.13
C TYR A 117 10.46 6.81 -14.17
N LEU A 118 9.57 7.80 -14.31
CA LEU A 118 9.76 8.95 -15.20
C LEU A 118 10.99 9.76 -14.80
N TYR A 119 11.22 9.98 -13.50
CA TYR A 119 12.42 10.65 -13.01
C TYR A 119 13.69 9.91 -13.47
N GLY A 120 13.75 8.59 -13.32
CA GLY A 120 14.88 7.79 -13.79
C GLY A 120 15.13 7.94 -15.30
N LEU A 121 14.06 7.90 -16.10
CA LEU A 121 14.14 8.13 -17.54
C LEU A 121 14.62 9.55 -17.88
N GLU A 122 14.14 10.58 -17.18
CA GLU A 122 14.58 11.97 -17.37
C GLU A 122 16.07 12.15 -17.05
N LYS A 123 16.62 11.34 -16.14
CA LYS A 123 18.06 11.32 -15.81
C LYS A 123 18.90 10.44 -16.74
N GLY A 124 18.29 9.80 -17.74
CA GLY A 124 18.99 8.96 -18.71
C GLY A 124 19.35 7.58 -18.16
N LEU A 125 18.68 7.11 -17.10
CA LEU A 125 18.89 5.78 -16.56
C LEU A 125 18.08 4.74 -17.33
N ASP A 126 18.63 3.52 -17.42
CA ASP A 126 17.87 2.38 -17.89
C ASP A 126 16.91 1.90 -16.80
N MET A 127 15.61 2.09 -17.05
CA MET A 127 14.53 1.72 -16.15
C MET A 127 13.79 0.45 -16.60
N SER A 128 14.23 -0.19 -17.68
CA SER A 128 13.55 -1.33 -18.31
C SER A 128 13.21 -2.46 -17.32
N LYS A 129 14.10 -2.73 -16.35
CA LYS A 129 13.90 -3.74 -15.30
C LYS A 129 12.67 -3.52 -14.42
N PHE A 130 12.18 -2.29 -14.30
CA PHE A 130 11.00 -1.96 -13.50
C PHE A 130 9.72 -1.85 -14.35
N LYS A 131 9.85 -1.87 -15.68
CA LYS A 131 8.72 -1.66 -16.59
C LYS A 131 7.66 -2.76 -16.44
N GLU A 132 8.08 -4.02 -16.41
CA GLU A 132 7.17 -5.17 -16.26
C GLU A 132 6.43 -5.13 -14.92
N GLU A 133 7.08 -4.68 -13.85
CA GLU A 133 6.50 -4.59 -12.51
C GLU A 133 5.49 -3.45 -12.37
N LEU A 134 5.65 -2.38 -13.14
CA LEU A 134 4.67 -1.30 -13.23
C LEU A 134 3.43 -1.72 -14.03
N GLU A 135 3.59 -2.55 -15.06
CA GLU A 135 2.51 -3.04 -15.92
C GLU A 135 1.67 -4.15 -15.23
N ASN A 136 2.30 -5.02 -14.44
CA ASN A 136 1.63 -6.12 -13.74
C ASN A 136 0.77 -5.70 -12.54
N GLY A 137 0.80 -4.43 -12.14
CA GLY A 137 -0.10 -3.86 -11.12
C GLY A 137 -1.51 -3.51 -11.62
N GLY A 138 -1.81 -3.78 -12.91
CA GLY A 138 -3.01 -3.32 -13.59
C GLY A 138 -3.83 -4.37 -14.38
N ASN A 139 -3.48 -5.66 -14.38
CA ASN A 139 -4.24 -6.67 -15.14
C ASN A 139 -4.49 -7.95 -14.33
N TYR A 140 -5.70 -8.05 -13.78
CA TYR A 140 -6.47 -9.30 -13.84
C TYR A 140 -7.69 -9.01 -14.74
N TYR A 141 -8.06 -10.01 -15.55
CA TYR A 141 -8.96 -10.02 -16.72
C TYR A 141 -8.28 -9.55 -18.03
N ALA A 142 -8.21 -10.34 -19.10
CA ALA A 142 -9.09 -11.41 -19.53
C ALA A 142 -8.29 -12.63 -20.04
N GLU A 143 -8.58 -13.80 -19.45
CA GLU A 143 -8.56 -15.04 -20.23
C GLU A 143 -9.82 -15.03 -21.10
N ASP A 144 -9.63 -15.16 -22.42
CA ASP A 144 -10.54 -15.82 -23.34
C ASP A 144 -9.73 -16.86 -24.13
#